data_AF-A0AAD6BRR3-F1
#
_entry.id   AF-A0AAD6BRR3-F1
#
_cell.length_a   1.000
_cell.length_b   1.000
_cell.length_c   1.000
_cell.angle_alpha   90.00
_cell.angle_beta   90.00
_cell.angle_gamma   90.00
#
_symmetry.space_group_name_H-M   'P 1'
#
loop_
_entity.id
_entity.type
_entity.pdbx_description
1 polymer ?
#
loop_
_entity_poly.entity_id
_entity_poly.type
_entity_poly.pdbx_seq_one_letter_code
_entity_poly.pdbx_strand_id
1 'polypeptide(L)' 'MESSGVREEIRYHYRFKGKPRSESFPYRLADGQWHKIALTISATHLLLHVDCN' A
#
# COMPACT_ATOMS: atom_id res chain seq x y z
N MET A 1 -7.56 -2.26 -1.07
CA MET A 1 -6.18 -2.51 -0.59
C MET A 1 -6.04 -4.01 -0.49
N GLU A 2 -4.97 -4.53 -1.06
CA GLU A 2 -4.64 -5.96 -1.01
C GLU A 2 -3.29 -6.12 -0.33
N SER A 3 -3.14 -7.13 0.50
CA SER A 3 -1.85 -7.53 1.08
C SER A 3 -1.61 -8.97 0.65
N SER A 4 -0.45 -9.23 0.04
CA SER A 4 -0.07 -10.56 -0.42
C SER A 4 1.18 -11.03 0.33
N GLY A 5 1.03 -12.04 1.19
CA GLY A 5 2.17 -12.68 1.85
C GLY A 5 3.04 -13.50 0.91
N VAL A 6 2.46 -14.02 -0.17
CA VAL A 6 3.18 -14.81 -1.20
C VAL A 6 4.05 -13.91 -2.07
N ARG A 7 3.57 -12.69 -2.38
CA ARG A 7 4.29 -11.71 -3.21
C ARG A 7 5.06 -10.68 -2.39
N GLU A 8 4.94 -10.75 -1.06
CA GLU A 8 5.51 -9.78 -0.12
C GLU A 8 5.23 -8.33 -0.53
N GLU A 9 4.01 -8.08 -1.02
CA GLU A 9 3.60 -6.77 -1.54
C GLU A 9 2.25 -6.32 -0.99
N ILE A 10 2.11 -5.00 -0.88
CA ILE A 10 0.84 -4.34 -0.62
C ILE A 10 0.44 -3.62 -1.89
N ARG A 11 -0.80 -3.83 -2.32
CA ARG A 11 -1.35 -3.17 -3.51
C ARG A 11 -2.47 -2.20 -3.15
N TYR A 12 -2.30 -0.95 -3.57
CA TYR A 12 -3.32 0.07 -3.47
C TYR A 12 -3.98 0.30 -4.82
N HIS A 13 -5.30 0.16 -4.83
CA HIS A 13 -6.15 0.48 -5.97
C HIS A 13 -6.82 1.82 -5.69
N TYR A 14 -6.56 2.81 -6.54
CA TYR A 14 -7.17 4.12 -6.42
C TYR A 14 -7.58 4.64 -7.81
N ARG A 15 -8.48 5.63 -7.83
CA ARG A 15 -8.91 6.29 -9.07
C ARG A 15 -8.31 7.68 -9.11
N PHE A 16 -7.54 7.96 -10.15
CA PHE A 16 -6.99 9.29 -10.39
C PHE A 16 -7.49 9.82 -11.72
N LYS A 17 -8.15 10.98 -11.70
CA LYS A 17 -8.80 11.60 -12.87
C LYS A 17 -9.73 10.60 -13.60
N GLY A 18 -10.51 9.84 -12.83
CA GLY A 18 -11.45 8.84 -13.34
C GLY A 18 -10.82 7.52 -13.83
N LYS A 19 -9.49 7.48 -14.05
CA LYS A 19 -8.77 6.28 -14.49
C LYS A 19 -8.36 5.41 -13.29
N PRO A 20 -8.55 4.09 -13.35
CA PRO A 20 -8.05 3.18 -12.32
C PRO A 20 -6.52 3.16 -12.36
N ARG A 21 -5.91 3.22 -11.18
CA ARG A 21 -4.47 3.10 -10.94
C ARG A 21 -4.25 2.04 -9.88
N SER A 22 -3.18 1.28 -10.02
CA SER A 22 -2.72 0.31 -9.04
C SER A 22 -1.25 0.55 -8.76
N GLU A 23 -0.90 0.70 -7.49
CA GLU A 23 0.49 0.81 -7.04
C GLU A 23 0.80 -0.31 -6.08
N SER A 24 1.92 -1.00 -6.33
CA SER A 24 2.44 -2.08 -5.50
C SER A 24 3.65 -1.56 -4.71
N PHE A 25 3.65 -1.81 -3.40
CA PHE A 25 4.76 -1.52 -2.51
C PHE A 25 5.38 -2.84 -2.05
N PRO A 26 6.70 -3.04 -2.21
CA PRO A 26 7.38 -4.23 -1.69
C PRO A 26 7.42 -4.14 -0.16
N TYR A 27 6.44 -4.73 0.50
CA TYR A 27 6.35 -4.79 1.95
C TYR A 27 5.55 -6.01 2.39
N ARG A 28 6.12 -6.77 3.33
CA ARG A 28 5.52 -7.98 3.87
C ARG A 28 4.67 -7.65 5.11
N LEU A 29 3.36 -7.45 4.91
CA LEU A 29 2.39 -7.27 6.01
C LEU A 29 1.72 -8.56 6.48
N ALA A 30 1.69 -9.59 5.64
CA ALA A 30 0.98 -10.84 5.93
C ALA A 30 1.91 -11.88 6.57
N ASP A 31 2.65 -11.47 7.60
CA ASP A 31 3.60 -12.30 8.36
C ASP A 31 3.01 -12.86 9.67
N GLY A 32 1.79 -12.46 10.03
CA GLY A 32 1.11 -12.86 11.26
C GLY A 32 1.31 -11.91 12.43
N GLN A 33 1.99 -10.78 12.23
CA GLN A 33 2.15 -9.71 13.22
C GLN A 33 1.18 -8.55 12.95
N TRP A 34 0.92 -7.78 14.01
CA TRP A 34 0.20 -6.51 13.88
C TRP A 34 1.15 -5.42 13.40
N HIS A 35 0.77 -4.75 12.32
CA HIS A 35 1.48 -3.61 11.78
C HIS A 35 0.61 -2.35 11.79
N LYS A 36 1.23 -1.20 12.06
CA LYS A 36 0.58 0.11 11.94
C LYS A 36 0.93 0.72 10.60
N ILE A 37 -0.09 1.15 9.86
CA ILE A 37 0.09 1.62 8.49
C ILE A 37 -0.48 3.03 8.39
N ALA A 38 0.28 3.96 7.84
CA ALA A 38 -0.18 5.30 7.53
C ALA A 38 -0.02 5.57 6.02
N LEU A 39 -1.14 5.88 5.38
CA LEU A 39 -1.19 6.12 3.94
C LEU A 39 -1.48 7.61 3.69
N THR A 40 -0.60 8.26 2.94
CA THR A 40 -0.82 9.62 2.45
C THR A 40 -1.04 9.58 0.94
N ILE A 41 -2.18 10.11 0.50
CA ILE A 41 -2.54 10.21 -0.91
C ILE A 41 -2.54 11.69 -1.30
N SER A 42 -1.76 12.05 -2.31
CA SER A 42 -1.78 13.38 -2.94
C SER A 42 -2.22 13.28 -4.40
N ALA A 43 -2.31 14.42 -5.09
CA ALA A 43 -2.67 14.45 -6.51
C ALA A 43 -1.67 13.71 -7.42
N THR A 44 -0.45 13.43 -6.96
CA THR A 44 0.61 12.83 -7.80
C THR A 44 1.42 11.75 -7.11
N HIS A 45 1.41 11.69 -5.78
CA HIS A 45 2.21 10.78 -4.98
C HIS A 45 1.34 10.02 -3.99
N LEU A 46 1.67 8.75 -3.80
CA LEU A 46 1.13 7.90 -2.76
C LEU A 46 2.31 7.48 -1.88
N LEU A 47 2.26 7.84 -0.60
CA LEU A 47 3.31 7.58 0.38
C LEU A 47 2.74 6.61 1.42
N LEU A 48 3.48 5.52 1.65
CA LEU A 48 3.11 4.49 2.59
C LEU A 48 4.17 4.43 3.69
N HIS A 49 3.74 4.64 4.92
CA HIS A 49 4.54 4.41 6.12
C HIS A 49 4.06 3.15 6.81
N VAL A 50 5.00 2.32 7.28
CA VAL A 50 4.68 1.11 8.03
C VAL A 50 5.53 1.09 9.29
N ASP A 51 4.89 0.88 10.43
CA ASP A 51 5.51 0.80 11.75
C ASP A 51 6.36 2.03 12.13
N CYS A 52 5.95 3.20 11.62
CA CYS A 52 6.64 4.50 11.79
C CYS A 52 7.96 4.65 11.02
N ASN A 53 8.22 3.79 10.04
CA ASN A 53 9.22 4.00 8.98
C ASN A 53 8.61 4.62 7.72
#